data_AF-A0A2T0B719-F1
#
_entry.id   AF-A0A2T0B719-F1
#
_cell.length_a   1.000
_cell.length_b   1.000
_cell.length_c   1.000
_cell.angle_alpha   90.00
_cell.angle_beta   90.00
_cell.angle_gamma   90.00
#
_symmetry.space_group_name_H-M   'P 1'
#
loop_
_entity.id
_entity.type
_entity.pdbx_description
1 polymer ?
#
loop_
_entity_poly.entity_id
_entity_poly.type
_entity_poly.pdbx_seq_one_letter_code
_entity_poly.pdbx_strand_id
1 'polypeptide(L)'
;MKSKYSIIRFIFGMLTLILCIIILIYSNTYRPNTQVLMNFMFICLGIFQILNGIHFYKQGKKSDGILLILVGIFIFAVIVKISIF
;
A
#
# COMPACT_ATOMS: atom_id res chain seq x y z
N MET A 1 -20.32 -6.99 13.50
CA MET A 1 -19.68 -5.94 12.66
C MET A 1 -18.21 -6.19 12.30
N LYS A 2 -17.45 -7.06 12.99
CA LYS A 2 -16.04 -7.40 12.66
C LYS A 2 -15.84 -8.02 11.25
N SER A 3 -16.79 -8.81 10.76
CA SER A 3 -16.68 -9.51 9.47
C SER A 3 -16.72 -8.60 8.24
N LYS A 4 -17.62 -7.58 8.21
CA LYS A 4 -17.75 -6.66 7.07
C LYS A 4 -16.46 -5.87 6.79
N TYR A 5 -15.80 -5.37 7.83
CA TYR A 5 -14.51 -4.67 7.70
C TYR A 5 -13.37 -5.61 7.24
N SER A 6 -13.42 -6.89 7.60
CA SER A 6 -12.47 -7.89 7.12
C SER A 6 -12.61 -8.13 5.62
N ILE A 7 -13.85 -8.19 5.12
CA ILE A 7 -14.14 -8.37 3.69
C ILE A 7 -13.68 -7.15 2.89
N ILE A 8 -13.95 -5.94 3.36
CA ILE A 8 -13.51 -4.71 2.69
C ILE A 8 -11.98 -4.64 2.60
N ARG A 9 -11.25 -4.98 3.68
CA ARG A 9 -9.78 -5.05 3.67
C ARG A 9 -9.25 -6.11 2.73
N PHE A 10 -9.90 -7.27 2.68
CA PHE A 10 -9.53 -8.35 1.75
C PHE A 10 -9.69 -7.90 0.30
N ILE A 11 -10.83 -7.29 -0.04
CA ILE A 11 -11.09 -6.72 -1.38
C ILE A 11 -10.05 -5.65 -1.72
N PHE A 12 -9.73 -4.73 -0.79
CA PHE A 12 -8.71 -3.70 -1.01
C PHE A 12 -7.32 -4.31 -1.23
N GLY A 13 -6.95 -5.33 -0.45
CA GLY A 13 -5.69 -6.04 -0.62
C GLY A 13 -5.59 -6.73 -1.97
N MET A 14 -6.66 -7.41 -2.41
CA MET A 14 -6.73 -8.06 -3.71
C MET A 14 -6.67 -7.05 -4.86
N LEU A 15 -7.36 -5.91 -4.75
CA LEU A 15 -7.27 -4.81 -5.72
C LEU A 15 -5.84 -4.26 -5.82
N THR A 16 -5.16 -4.08 -4.68
CA THR A 16 -3.77 -3.60 -4.64
C THR A 16 -2.83 -4.60 -5.31
N LEU A 17 -3.01 -5.91 -5.04
CA LEU A 17 -2.24 -6.98 -5.71
C LEU A 17 -2.44 -7.00 -7.22
N ILE A 18 -3.69 -6.89 -7.68
CA ILE A 18 -4.01 -6.81 -9.11
C ILE A 18 -3.35 -5.58 -9.75
N LEU A 19 -3.41 -4.42 -9.10
CA LEU A 19 -2.74 -3.21 -9.56
C LEU A 19 -1.23 -3.41 -9.67
N CYS A 20 -0.60 -4.03 -8.66
CA CYS A 20 0.83 -4.33 -8.68
C CYS A 20 1.21 -5.23 -9.87
N ILE A 21 0.42 -6.27 -10.14
CA ILE A 21 0.68 -7.22 -11.24
C ILE A 21 0.53 -6.52 -12.60
N ILE A 22 -0.54 -5.73 -12.78
CA ILE A 22 -0.76 -4.97 -14.03
C ILE A 22 0.43 -4.07 -14.32
N ILE A 23 0.93 -3.36 -13.29
CA ILE A 23 2.03 -2.42 -13.44
C ILE A 23 3.37 -3.13 -13.68
N LEU A 24 3.61 -4.27 -13.03
CA LEU A 24 4.78 -5.10 -13.30
C LEU A 24 4.82 -5.54 -14.77
N ILE A 25 3.68 -5.98 -15.31
CA ILE A 25 3.54 -6.39 -16.72
C ILE A 25 3.71 -5.18 -17.65
N TYR A 26 3.05 -4.05 -17.34
CA TYR A 26 3.12 -2.84 -18.15
C TYR A 26 4.52 -2.21 -18.18
N SER A 27 5.23 -2.21 -17.04
CA SER A 27 6.60 -1.71 -16.91
C SER A 27 7.61 -2.51 -17.73
N ASN A 28 7.39 -3.82 -17.90
CA ASN A 28 8.28 -4.69 -18.68
C ASN A 28 7.94 -4.67 -20.18
N THR A 29 6.69 -4.39 -20.53
CA THR A 29 6.18 -4.53 -21.91
C THR A 29 6.13 -3.20 -22.66
N TYR A 30 5.81 -2.11 -21.95
CA TYR A 30 5.73 -0.79 -22.52
C TYR A 30 6.81 0.08 -21.87
N ARG A 31 7.45 0.96 -22.67
CA ARG A 31 8.41 1.96 -22.21
C ARG A 31 7.79 3.36 -21.94
N PRO A 32 6.68 3.55 -21.19
CA PRO A 32 6.22 4.88 -20.78
C PRO A 32 6.55 5.11 -19.31
N ASN A 33 6.93 6.34 -18.94
CA ASN A 33 7.05 6.91 -17.58
C ASN A 33 6.72 5.97 -16.40
N THR A 34 7.53 4.92 -16.21
CA THR A 34 7.30 3.87 -15.20
C THR A 34 7.37 4.43 -13.79
N GLN A 35 8.10 5.54 -13.62
CA GLN A 35 8.22 6.29 -12.38
C GLN A 35 6.86 6.82 -11.87
N VAL A 36 5.99 7.33 -12.75
CA VAL A 36 4.66 7.84 -12.34
C VAL A 36 3.78 6.70 -11.84
N LEU A 37 3.73 5.59 -12.59
CA LEU A 37 2.94 4.40 -12.23
C LEU A 37 3.42 3.79 -10.90
N MET A 38 4.73 3.70 -10.73
CA MET A 38 5.37 3.15 -9.53
C MET A 38 5.08 4.03 -8.29
N ASN A 39 5.12 5.36 -8.45
CA ASN A 39 4.78 6.28 -7.37
C ASN A 39 3.32 6.10 -6.91
N PHE A 40 2.37 5.95 -7.84
CA PHE A 40 0.97 5.68 -7.50
C PHE A 40 0.80 4.35 -6.74
N MET A 41 1.52 3.29 -7.13
CA MET A 41 1.49 2.01 -6.38
C MET A 41 1.96 2.16 -4.95
N PHE A 42 3.10 2.81 -4.76
CA PHE A 42 3.66 2.97 -3.43
C PHE A 42 2.74 3.82 -2.55
N ILE A 43 2.05 4.81 -3.11
CA ILE A 43 1.03 5.58 -2.37
C ILE A 43 -0.10 4.65 -1.91
N CYS A 44 -0.65 3.84 -2.81
CA CYS A 44 -1.70 2.88 -2.48
C CYS A 44 -1.27 1.86 -1.41
N LEU A 45 -0.05 1.33 -1.53
CA LEU A 45 0.54 0.42 -0.54
C LEU A 45 0.69 1.11 0.82
N GLY A 46 1.24 2.32 0.85
CA GLY A 46 1.40 3.10 2.09
C GLY A 46 0.08 3.34 2.81
N ILE A 47 -0.96 3.75 2.08
CA ILE A 47 -2.32 3.92 2.63
C ILE A 47 -2.84 2.59 3.18
N PHE A 48 -2.68 1.49 2.43
CA PHE A 48 -3.14 0.17 2.84
C PHE A 48 -2.43 -0.30 4.12
N GLN A 49 -1.11 -0.09 4.24
CA GLN A 49 -0.34 -0.41 5.44
C GLN A 49 -0.81 0.41 6.66
N ILE A 50 -1.07 1.71 6.50
CA ILE A 50 -1.57 2.55 7.61
C ILE A 50 -2.94 2.07 8.08
N LEU A 51 -3.88 1.82 7.17
CA LEU A 51 -5.22 1.33 7.51
C LEU A 51 -5.16 -0.05 8.20
N ASN A 52 -4.27 -0.92 7.72
CA ASN A 52 -4.02 -2.22 8.33
C ASN A 52 -3.43 -2.09 9.74
N GLY A 53 -2.49 -1.16 9.92
CA GLY A 53 -1.85 -0.92 11.20
C GLY A 53 -2.82 -0.37 12.25
N ILE A 54 -3.66 0.62 11.88
CA ILE A 54 -4.73 1.13 12.74
C ILE A 54 -5.68 0.00 13.15
N HIS A 55 -5.99 -0.90 12.23
CA HIS A 55 -6.85 -2.03 12.53
C HIS A 55 -6.23 -3.01 13.53
N PHE A 56 -4.98 -3.42 13.32
CA PHE A 56 -4.29 -4.33 14.24
C PHE A 56 -4.08 -3.71 15.62
N TYR A 57 -3.81 -2.40 15.66
CA TYR A 57 -3.74 -1.63 16.90
C TYR A 57 -5.06 -1.73 17.70
N LYS A 58 -6.20 -1.56 17.02
CA LYS A 58 -7.54 -1.69 17.62
C LYS A 58 -7.92 -3.13 18.00
N GLN A 59 -7.27 -4.15 17.42
CA GLN A 59 -7.47 -5.56 17.77
C GLN A 59 -6.61 -6.05 18.94
N GLY A 60 -5.84 -5.17 19.59
CA GLY A 60 -4.94 -5.53 20.69
C GLY A 60 -3.55 -5.99 20.23
N LYS A 61 -3.31 -6.11 18.92
CA LYS A 61 -1.98 -6.35 18.34
C LYS A 61 -1.24 -5.03 18.14
N LYS A 62 -0.90 -4.37 19.25
CA LYS A 62 -0.37 -3.00 19.24
C LYS A 62 0.98 -2.87 18.52
N SER A 63 1.91 -3.80 18.77
CA SER A 63 3.23 -3.81 18.13
C SER A 63 3.14 -3.89 16.61
N ASP A 64 2.36 -4.86 16.11
CA ASP A 64 2.17 -5.09 14.67
C ASP A 64 1.46 -3.90 14.01
N GLY A 65 0.49 -3.32 14.75
CA GLY A 65 -0.23 -2.13 14.31
C GLY A 65 0.68 -0.91 14.13
N ILE A 66 1.52 -0.64 15.12
CA ILE A 66 2.50 0.47 15.08
C ILE A 66 3.52 0.24 13.96
N LEU A 67 4.04 -0.99 13.84
CA LEU A 67 5.00 -1.35 12.80
C LEU A 67 4.45 -1.09 11.40
N LEU A 68 3.20 -1.50 11.14
CA LEU A 68 2.55 -1.30 9.84
C LEU A 68 2.30 0.18 9.53
N ILE A 69 1.95 0.99 10.53
CA ILE A 69 1.82 2.44 10.35
C ILE A 69 3.18 3.06 9.99
N LEU A 70 4.25 2.70 10.72
CA LEU A 70 5.61 3.17 10.45
C LEU A 70 6.08 2.78 9.04
N VAL A 71 5.80 1.55 8.61
CA VAL A 71 6.11 1.08 7.25
C VAL A 71 5.36 1.91 6.20
N GLY A 72 4.08 2.20 6.42
CA GLY A 72 3.31 3.05 5.50
C GLY A 72 3.87 4.48 5.40
N ILE A 73 4.22 5.10 6.53
CA ILE A 73 4.86 6.44 6.56
C ILE A 73 6.21 6.41 5.85
N PHE A 74 7.02 5.37 6.07
CA PHE A 74 8.31 5.20 5.41
C PHE A 74 8.16 5.10 3.88
N ILE A 75 7.18 4.34 3.40
CA ILE A 75 6.87 4.24 1.97
C ILE A 75 6.54 5.62 1.39
N PHE A 76 5.73 6.43 2.08
CA PHE A 76 5.45 7.81 1.66
C PHE A 76 6.70 8.68 1.57
N ALA A 77 7.59 8.62 2.58
CA ALA A 77 8.83 9.39 2.58
C ALA A 77 9.75 9.01 1.40
N VAL A 78 9.82 7.72 1.07
CA VAL A 78 10.58 7.22 -0.08
C VAL A 78 10.00 7.77 -1.40
N ILE A 79 8.68 7.79 -1.57
CA ILE A 79 8.04 8.32 -2.78
C ILE A 79 8.30 9.82 -2.95
N VAL A 80 8.16 10.59 -1.87
CA VAL A 80 8.43 12.04 -1.90
C VAL A 80 9.87 12.28 -2.36
N LYS A 81 10.83 11.49 -1.86
CA LYS A 81 12.23 11.57 -2.29
C LYS A 81 12.41 11.21 -3.78
N ILE A 82 11.78 10.13 -4.25
CA ILE A 82 11.86 9.67 -5.65
C ILE A 82 11.10 10.58 -6.63
N SER A 83 10.14 11.36 -6.15
CA SER A 83 9.35 12.28 -6.99
C SER A 83 10.01 13.65 -7.14
N ILE A 84 10.90 14.03 -6.20
CA ILE A 84 11.60 15.32 -6.18
C ILE A 84 12.96 15.23 -6.89
N PHE A 85 13.60 14.05 -6.91
CA PHE A 85 14.88 13.77 -7.58
C PHE A 85 14.69 12.99 -8.88
#